data_AF-A0AB35X238-F1
#
_entry.id   AF-A0AB35X238-F1
#
_cell.length_a   1.000
_cell.length_b   1.000
_cell.length_c   1.000
_cell.angle_alpha   90.00
_cell.angle_beta   90.00
_cell.angle_gamma   90.00
#
_symmetry.space_group_name_H-M   'P 1'
#
loop_
_entity.id
_entity.type
_entity.pdbx_description
1 polymer ?
#
loop_
_entity_poly.entity_id
_entity_poly.type
_entity_poly.pdbx_seq_one_letter_code
_entity_poly.pdbx_strand_id
1 'polypeptide(L)'
;MANIGATYGVELENEVVRLYELNGLSIAKIVSTTGVRERRVKQLINGKIKGAGVLTNLDKASAAVYDNAVSSCGISNDEVRTICHGVYGVTWNSNTGKYDSNLTQTDIDKVKRKVRDLAGANSEVATFRPSWMNPLHATDCWKWMESFALEMRARYEEGMNEFMERFAVPVVDSVEGDLLRKKQYYSGMRHIAYLSTGLGSEPVETLLSRTKGIADRIDGTEDLPAPARPQGKLRQLIPEPKRECYDPFFEEIDRM
;
A
#
# COMPACT_ATOMS: atom_id res chain seq x y z
N MET A 1 17.98 -1.81 -63.89
CA MET A 1 17.06 -1.15 -62.94
C MET A 1 17.86 -0.71 -61.73
N ALA A 2 18.33 0.54 -61.72
CA ALA A 2 19.09 1.09 -60.60
C ALA A 2 18.10 1.51 -59.49
N ASN A 3 18.14 0.82 -58.36
CA ASN A 3 17.41 1.21 -57.17
C ASN A 3 18.18 2.39 -56.57
N ILE A 4 17.87 3.60 -57.03
CA ILE A 4 18.43 4.85 -56.50
C ILE A 4 18.06 4.87 -55.02
N GLY A 5 19.07 4.66 -54.16
CA GLY A 5 18.90 4.76 -52.72
C GLY A 5 18.40 6.16 -52.42
N ALA A 6 17.13 6.27 -52.02
CA ALA A 6 16.57 7.52 -51.51
C ALA A 6 17.41 7.92 -50.29
N THR A 7 18.33 8.86 -50.48
CA THR A 7 19.09 9.49 -49.41
C THR A 7 18.14 10.46 -48.72
N TYR A 8 17.73 10.11 -47.51
CA TYR A 8 16.94 11.01 -46.66
C TYR A 8 17.86 12.07 -46.05
N GLY A 9 17.35 13.28 -45.83
CA GLY A 9 18.11 14.32 -45.14
C GLY A 9 18.43 13.89 -43.70
N VAL A 10 19.61 14.29 -43.21
CA VAL A 10 20.10 13.97 -41.86
C VAL A 10 19.09 14.37 -40.77
N GLU A 11 18.35 15.46 -40.98
CA GLU A 11 17.28 15.91 -40.08
C GLU A 11 16.12 14.90 -39.96
N LEU A 12 15.72 14.29 -41.08
CA LEU A 12 14.64 13.31 -41.13
C LEU A 12 15.08 11.98 -40.47
N GLU A 13 16.35 11.61 -40.63
CA GLU A 13 16.92 10.43 -39.97
C GLU A 13 17.04 10.64 -38.45
N ASN A 14 17.43 11.85 -38.01
CA ASN A 14 17.45 12.25 -36.61
C ASN A 14 16.04 12.27 -36.00
N GLU A 15 15.03 12.72 -36.75
CA GLU A 15 13.64 12.72 -36.28
C GLU A 15 13.08 11.28 -36.15
N VAL A 16 13.41 10.37 -37.08
CA VAL A 16 13.05 8.94 -36.94
C VAL A 16 13.63 8.33 -35.67
N VAL A 17 14.91 8.61 -35.40
CA VAL A 17 15.59 8.17 -34.18
C VAL A 17 14.92 8.75 -32.93
N ARG A 18 14.63 10.05 -32.93
CA ARG A 18 13.97 10.76 -31.83
C ARG A 18 12.59 10.20 -31.53
N LEU A 19 11.76 9.96 -32.56
CA LEU A 19 10.41 9.40 -32.41
C LEU A 19 10.42 7.98 -31.85
N TYR A 20 11.47 7.21 -32.14
CA TYR A 20 11.63 5.86 -31.61
C TYR A 20 12.18 5.85 -30.18
N GLU A 21 13.23 6.62 -29.90
CA GLU A 21 13.92 6.63 -28.61
C GLU A 21 13.17 7.47 -27.57
N LEU A 22 12.73 8.69 -27.88
CA LEU A 22 12.08 9.57 -26.90
C LEU A 22 10.58 9.34 -26.78
N ASN A 23 9.90 9.09 -27.90
CA ASN A 23 8.43 9.00 -27.91
C ASN A 23 7.92 7.56 -27.87
N GLY A 24 8.81 6.56 -28.02
CA GLY A 24 8.44 5.14 -27.95
C GLY A 24 7.44 4.69 -29.03
N LEU A 25 7.38 5.37 -30.17
CA LEU A 25 6.42 5.05 -31.23
C LEU A 25 6.75 3.71 -31.91
N SER A 26 5.71 2.99 -32.37
CA SER A 26 5.90 1.77 -33.15
C SER A 26 6.43 2.11 -34.55
N ILE A 27 7.15 1.17 -35.18
CA ILE A 27 7.72 1.32 -36.53
C ILE A 27 6.62 1.74 -37.53
N ALA A 28 5.44 1.12 -37.46
CA ALA A 28 4.31 1.47 -38.32
C ALA A 28 3.88 2.93 -38.16
N LYS A 29 3.85 3.44 -36.91
CA LYS A 29 3.47 4.81 -36.61
C LYS A 29 4.56 5.80 -37.07
N ILE A 30 5.83 5.45 -36.89
CA ILE A 30 6.97 6.24 -37.41
C ILE A 30 6.91 6.34 -38.93
N VAL A 31 6.70 5.24 -39.65
CA VAL A 31 6.56 5.23 -41.11
C VAL A 31 5.40 6.11 -41.56
N SER A 32 4.26 6.07 -40.86
CA SER A 32 3.12 6.95 -41.18
C SER A 32 3.40 8.43 -40.90
N THR A 33 4.23 8.74 -39.88
CA THR A 33 4.53 10.12 -39.48
C THR A 33 5.63 10.75 -40.33
N THR A 34 6.69 10.00 -40.68
CA THR A 34 7.88 10.54 -41.36
C THR A 34 7.93 10.22 -42.85
N GLY A 35 7.11 9.30 -43.35
CA GLY A 35 7.12 8.86 -44.76
C GLY A 35 8.38 8.08 -45.17
N VAL A 36 9.26 7.75 -44.21
CA VAL A 36 10.48 6.98 -44.45
C VAL A 36 10.13 5.52 -44.69
N ARG A 37 10.79 4.88 -45.67
CA ARG A 37 10.59 3.44 -45.93
C ARG A 37 10.93 2.61 -44.69
N GLU A 38 10.08 1.64 -44.38
CA GLU A 38 10.21 0.78 -43.19
C GLU A 38 11.60 0.13 -43.06
N ARG A 39 12.18 -0.33 -44.18
CA ARG A 39 13.54 -0.92 -44.20
C ARG A 39 14.60 0.07 -43.71
N ARG A 40 14.48 1.36 -44.05
CA ARG A 40 15.41 2.41 -43.60
C ARG A 40 15.17 2.75 -42.14
N VAL A 41 13.91 2.84 -41.69
CA VAL A 41 13.57 3.00 -40.27
C VAL A 41 14.22 1.89 -39.43
N LYS A 42 14.08 0.62 -39.85
CA LYS A 42 14.72 -0.53 -39.17
C LYS A 42 16.24 -0.43 -39.10
N GLN A 43 16.90 0.13 -40.11
CA GLN A 43 18.35 0.37 -40.08
C GLN A 43 18.73 1.48 -39.09
N LEU A 44 17.97 2.58 -39.08
CA LEU A 44 18.24 3.74 -38.23
C LEU A 44 17.99 3.46 -36.74
N ILE A 45 17.03 2.59 -36.42
CA ILE A 45 16.69 2.20 -35.03
C ILE A 45 17.46 0.98 -34.53
N ASN A 46 18.31 0.37 -35.36
CA ASN A 46 19.01 -0.85 -34.99
C ASN A 46 19.97 -0.59 -33.81
N GLY A 47 19.86 -1.41 -32.76
CA GLY A 47 20.63 -1.24 -31.52
C GLY A 47 20.13 -0.14 -30.58
N LYS A 48 19.04 0.57 -30.92
CA LYS A 48 18.43 1.62 -30.09
C LYS A 48 17.31 1.04 -29.22
N ILE A 49 17.18 1.55 -28.00
CA ILE A 49 16.13 1.14 -27.06
C ILE A 49 14.89 1.98 -27.32
N LYS A 50 13.78 1.30 -27.61
CA LYS A 50 12.49 1.96 -27.84
C LYS A 50 12.01 2.64 -26.56
N GLY A 51 11.67 3.93 -26.64
CA GLY A 51 11.12 4.67 -25.50
C GLY A 51 12.12 4.94 -24.37
N ALA A 52 13.43 4.89 -24.63
CA ALA A 52 14.48 5.28 -23.68
C ALA A 52 14.27 6.67 -23.04
N GLY A 53 13.57 7.60 -23.72
CA GLY A 53 13.22 8.91 -23.18
C GLY A 53 11.83 9.02 -22.56
N VAL A 54 11.03 7.95 -22.60
CA VAL A 54 9.71 7.94 -21.94
C VAL A 54 9.93 7.64 -20.46
N LEU A 55 9.70 8.65 -19.61
CA LEU A 55 9.74 8.45 -18.16
C LEU A 55 8.69 7.40 -17.77
N THR A 56 9.15 6.33 -17.13
CA THR A 56 8.28 5.31 -16.55
C THR A 56 7.48 5.92 -15.39
N ASN A 57 6.39 5.27 -14.97
CA ASN A 57 5.65 5.70 -13.77
C ASN A 57 6.55 5.72 -12.53
N LEU A 58 7.48 4.77 -12.44
CA LEU A 58 8.50 4.76 -11.39
C LEU A 58 9.37 6.02 -11.45
N ASP A 59 9.82 6.44 -12.63
CA ASP A 59 10.65 7.65 -12.79
C ASP A 59 9.88 8.92 -12.42
N LYS A 60 8.64 9.03 -12.89
CA LYS A 60 7.76 10.18 -12.59
C LYS A 60 7.47 10.29 -11.11
N ALA A 61 7.07 9.18 -10.47
CA ALA A 61 6.77 9.15 -9.04
C ALA A 61 8.02 9.42 -8.21
N SER A 62 9.17 8.82 -8.58
CA SER A 62 10.43 9.05 -7.85
C SER A 62 10.87 10.52 -7.95
N ALA A 63 10.77 11.14 -9.13
CA ALA A 63 11.08 12.55 -9.29
C ALA A 63 10.16 13.45 -8.44
N ALA A 64 8.85 13.18 -8.44
CA ALA A 64 7.89 13.97 -7.65
C ALA A 64 8.06 13.79 -6.13
N VAL A 65 8.50 12.61 -5.67
CA VAL A 65 8.77 12.32 -4.25
C VAL A 65 10.11 12.93 -3.80
N TYR A 66 11.09 13.02 -4.71
CA TYR A 66 12.48 13.37 -4.39
C TYR A 66 12.59 14.68 -3.59
N ASP A 67 12.05 15.78 -4.12
CA ASP A 67 12.20 17.12 -3.55
C ASP A 67 11.69 17.19 -2.10
N ASN A 68 10.56 16.53 -1.83
CA ASN A 68 9.98 16.47 -0.50
C ASN A 68 10.77 15.55 0.43
N ALA A 69 11.30 14.44 -0.09
CA ALA A 69 12.04 13.47 0.69
C ALA A 69 13.39 14.00 1.18
N VAL A 70 14.08 14.82 0.40
CA VAL A 70 15.37 15.45 0.78
C VAL A 70 15.21 16.74 1.58
N SER A 71 13.98 17.25 1.72
CA SER A 71 13.69 18.42 2.53
C SER A 71 14.02 18.19 4.01
N SER A 72 14.21 19.28 4.76
CA SER A 72 14.50 19.25 6.20
C SER A 72 13.43 18.53 7.03
N CYS A 73 12.19 18.48 6.54
CA CYS A 73 11.07 17.82 7.20
C CYS A 73 10.84 16.38 6.72
N GLY A 74 11.50 15.97 5.62
CA GLY A 74 11.21 14.74 4.90
C GLY A 74 9.77 14.66 4.39
N ILE A 75 9.44 13.52 3.77
CA ILE A 75 8.10 13.24 3.25
C ILE A 75 7.40 12.18 4.11
N SER A 76 6.11 12.38 4.40
CA SER A 76 5.30 11.38 5.09
C SER A 76 4.91 10.22 4.17
N ASN A 77 4.66 9.06 4.77
CA ASN A 77 4.24 7.88 4.02
C ASN A 77 2.93 8.10 3.23
N ASP A 78 2.01 8.91 3.75
CA ASP A 78 0.73 9.18 3.06
C ASP A 78 0.89 10.17 1.91
N GLU A 79 1.79 11.15 2.03
CA GLU A 79 2.18 12.00 0.90
C GLU A 79 2.83 11.17 -0.22
N VAL A 80 3.72 10.22 0.13
CA VAL A 80 4.30 9.30 -0.86
C VAL A 80 3.20 8.49 -1.55
N ARG A 81 2.25 7.93 -0.79
CA ARG A 81 1.11 7.19 -1.36
C ARG A 81 0.31 8.08 -2.31
N THR A 82 -0.05 9.28 -1.88
CA THR A 82 -0.83 10.25 -2.67
C THR A 82 -0.15 10.55 -4.00
N ILE A 83 1.15 10.86 -3.98
CA ILE A 83 1.94 11.11 -5.20
C ILE A 83 1.95 9.87 -6.10
N CYS A 84 2.19 8.69 -5.52
CA CYS A 84 2.21 7.45 -6.29
C CYS A 84 0.84 7.12 -6.90
N HIS A 85 -0.26 7.31 -6.17
CA HIS A 85 -1.61 7.12 -6.69
C HIS A 85 -1.91 8.08 -7.85
N GLY A 86 -1.46 9.34 -7.76
CA GLY A 86 -1.60 10.30 -8.87
C GLY A 86 -0.89 9.85 -10.16
N VAL A 87 0.22 9.10 -10.05
CA VAL A 87 1.00 8.63 -11.20
C VAL A 87 0.55 7.27 -11.72
N TYR A 88 0.25 6.33 -10.83
CA TYR A 88 -0.14 4.96 -11.18
C TYR A 88 -1.64 4.83 -11.48
N GLY A 89 -2.45 5.72 -10.91
CA GLY A 89 -3.89 5.79 -11.12
C GLY A 89 -4.67 4.67 -10.43
N VAL A 90 -5.96 4.65 -10.73
CA VAL A 90 -6.92 3.66 -10.23
C VAL A 90 -7.76 3.13 -11.38
N THR A 91 -8.31 1.94 -11.22
CA THR A 91 -9.16 1.30 -12.22
C THR A 91 -10.44 0.81 -11.60
N TRP A 92 -11.57 1.07 -12.26
CA TRP A 92 -12.87 0.57 -11.81
C TRP A 92 -12.94 -0.95 -11.93
N ASN A 93 -13.26 -1.63 -10.84
CA ASN A 93 -13.53 -3.05 -10.82
C ASN A 93 -15.05 -3.29 -10.74
N SER A 94 -15.62 -3.75 -11.85
CA SER A 94 -17.06 -4.00 -12.00
C SER A 94 -17.59 -5.18 -11.17
N ASN A 95 -16.71 -6.08 -10.71
CA ASN A 95 -17.09 -7.22 -9.87
C ASN A 95 -17.28 -6.81 -8.41
N THR A 96 -16.45 -5.90 -7.93
CA THR A 96 -16.50 -5.38 -6.56
C THR A 96 -17.32 -4.09 -6.46
N GLY A 97 -17.51 -3.40 -7.59
CA GLY A 97 -18.14 -2.08 -7.65
C GLY A 97 -17.31 -1.01 -6.94
N LYS A 98 -15.98 -1.12 -7.01
CA LYS A 98 -15.04 -0.21 -6.34
C LYS A 98 -13.88 0.14 -7.27
N TYR A 99 -13.20 1.24 -6.97
CA TYR A 99 -11.91 1.53 -7.60
C TYR A 99 -10.81 0.69 -6.95
N ASP A 100 -10.08 -0.05 -7.77
CA ASP A 100 -8.87 -0.76 -7.35
C ASP A 100 -7.66 0.09 -7.68
N SER A 101 -6.78 0.22 -6.69
CA SER A 101 -5.49 0.86 -6.83
C SER A 101 -4.60 0.08 -7.81
N ASN A 102 -4.01 0.76 -8.79
CA ASN A 102 -2.92 0.20 -9.60
C ASN A 102 -1.56 0.28 -8.90
N LEU A 103 -1.54 0.85 -7.69
CA LEU A 103 -0.35 0.96 -6.85
C LEU A 103 -0.29 -0.23 -5.90
N THR A 104 0.81 -0.96 -5.94
CA THR A 104 1.11 -2.01 -4.95
C THR A 104 2.13 -1.52 -3.93
N GLN A 105 2.18 -2.17 -2.75
CA GLN A 105 3.21 -1.88 -1.75
C GLN A 105 4.64 -2.05 -2.32
N THR A 106 4.83 -3.07 -3.17
CA THR A 106 6.09 -3.31 -3.89
C THR A 106 6.49 -2.11 -4.76
N ASP A 107 5.54 -1.41 -5.37
CA ASP A 107 5.83 -0.25 -6.21
C ASP A 107 6.20 0.97 -5.37
N ILE A 108 5.52 1.17 -4.23
CA ILE A 108 5.92 2.19 -3.24
C ILE A 108 7.36 1.93 -2.78
N ASP A 109 7.71 0.68 -2.49
CA ASP A 109 9.05 0.31 -2.02
C ASP A 109 10.12 0.56 -3.09
N LYS A 110 9.79 0.30 -4.37
CA LYS A 110 10.68 0.62 -5.50
C LYS A 110 10.89 2.13 -5.63
N VAL A 111 9.83 2.93 -5.52
CA VAL A 111 9.91 4.41 -5.55
C VAL A 111 10.83 4.90 -4.42
N LYS A 112 10.58 4.47 -3.17
CA LYS A 112 11.41 4.86 -2.03
C LYS A 112 12.87 4.46 -2.20
N ARG A 113 13.14 3.26 -2.73
CA ARG A 113 14.50 2.78 -3.00
C ARG A 113 15.19 3.69 -4.03
N LYS A 114 14.55 3.93 -5.17
CA LYS A 114 15.09 4.78 -6.22
C LYS A 114 15.38 6.20 -5.73
N VAL A 115 14.50 6.78 -4.91
CA VAL A 115 14.72 8.09 -4.30
C VAL A 115 15.92 8.10 -3.36
N ARG A 116 16.12 7.04 -2.56
CA ARG A 116 17.34 6.92 -1.72
C ARG A 116 18.60 6.80 -2.56
N ASP A 117 18.55 6.04 -3.66
CA ASP A 117 19.69 5.87 -4.57
C ASP A 117 20.05 7.22 -5.22
N LEU A 118 19.05 7.98 -5.66
CA LEU A 118 19.23 9.33 -6.21
C LEU A 118 19.80 10.30 -5.16
N ALA A 119 19.26 10.29 -3.94
CA ALA A 119 19.74 11.16 -2.87
C ALA A 119 21.20 10.83 -2.51
N GLY A 120 21.53 9.53 -2.41
CA GLY A 120 22.91 9.08 -2.18
C GLY A 120 23.87 9.52 -3.29
N ALA A 121 23.44 9.48 -4.56
CA ALA A 121 24.23 9.99 -5.68
C ALA A 121 24.48 11.50 -5.60
N ASN A 122 23.54 12.25 -5.03
CA ASN A 122 23.62 13.70 -4.83
C ASN A 122 24.23 14.10 -3.48
N SER A 123 24.72 13.14 -2.68
CA SER A 123 25.21 13.37 -1.30
C SER A 123 24.16 13.97 -0.35
N GLU A 124 22.88 13.68 -0.59
CA GLU A 124 21.74 14.08 0.22
C GLU A 124 21.15 12.87 0.96
N VAL A 125 20.30 13.12 1.95
CA VAL A 125 19.62 12.07 2.73
C VAL A 125 18.11 12.16 2.51
N ALA A 126 17.55 11.17 1.85
CA ALA A 126 16.10 11.05 1.70
C ALA A 126 15.46 10.50 2.98
N THR A 127 14.56 11.30 3.56
CA THR A 127 13.86 10.99 4.81
C THR A 127 12.40 10.67 4.55
N PHE A 128 11.97 9.47 4.97
CA PHE A 128 10.59 9.01 4.90
C PHE A 128 10.05 8.83 6.31
N ARG A 129 9.12 9.68 6.72
CA ARG A 129 8.58 9.68 8.08
C ARG A 129 7.22 8.98 8.17
N PRO A 130 6.90 8.32 9.30
CA PRO A 130 5.54 7.92 9.59
C PRO A 130 4.61 9.14 9.62
N SER A 131 3.37 8.98 9.17
CA SER A 131 2.41 10.10 9.05
C SER A 131 2.00 10.70 10.40
N TRP A 132 2.04 9.90 11.48
CA TRP A 132 1.76 10.38 12.83
C TRP A 132 2.87 11.27 13.41
N MET A 133 4.06 11.29 12.80
CA MET A 133 5.21 12.03 13.33
C MET A 133 5.20 13.48 12.85
N ASN A 134 5.18 14.43 13.80
CA ASN A 134 5.35 15.84 13.52
C ASN A 134 6.84 16.13 13.19
N PRO A 135 7.17 16.63 11.99
CA PRO A 135 8.56 16.87 11.60
C PRO A 135 9.24 17.98 12.40
N LEU A 136 8.48 18.92 12.97
CA LEU A 136 9.04 20.01 13.78
C LEU A 136 9.39 19.57 15.21
N HIS A 137 8.84 18.44 15.66
CA HIS A 137 9.01 17.91 17.01
C HIS A 137 9.25 16.40 16.99
N ALA A 138 9.97 15.89 15.99
CA ALA A 138 10.07 14.46 15.70
C ALA A 138 10.56 13.62 16.90
N THR A 139 11.61 14.09 17.58
CA THR A 139 12.18 13.42 18.75
C THR A 139 11.19 13.39 19.92
N ASP A 140 10.49 14.50 20.18
CA ASP A 140 9.54 14.59 21.29
C ASP A 140 8.30 13.74 21.03
N CYS A 141 7.79 13.75 19.78
CA CYS A 141 6.71 12.87 19.35
C CYS A 141 7.08 11.39 19.53
N TRP A 142 8.28 10.99 19.11
CA TRP A 142 8.74 9.61 19.27
C TRP A 142 8.84 9.21 20.75
N LYS A 143 9.53 10.02 21.57
CA LYS A 143 9.68 9.74 23.00
C LYS A 143 8.35 9.66 23.74
N TRP A 144 7.43 10.57 23.43
CA TRP A 144 6.11 10.57 24.02
C TRP A 144 5.32 9.31 23.64
N MET A 145 5.31 8.95 22.34
CA MET A 145 4.64 7.74 21.85
C MET A 145 5.22 6.47 22.47
N GLU A 146 6.55 6.38 22.59
CA GLU A 146 7.23 5.24 23.20
C GLU A 146 6.90 5.11 24.68
N SER A 147 6.98 6.22 25.44
CA SER A 147 6.64 6.24 26.87
C SER A 147 5.20 5.81 27.11
N PHE A 148 4.26 6.37 26.33
CA PHE A 148 2.85 6.03 26.41
C PHE A 148 2.58 4.55 26.08
N ALA A 149 3.24 4.01 25.04
CA ALA A 149 3.11 2.61 24.69
C ALA A 149 3.63 1.67 25.79
N LEU A 150 4.74 2.03 26.45
CA LEU A 150 5.30 1.27 27.57
C LEU A 150 4.37 1.32 28.80
N GLU A 151 3.81 2.48 29.13
CA GLU A 151 2.83 2.63 30.20
C GLU A 151 1.57 1.78 29.93
N MET A 152 1.07 1.79 28.68
CA MET A 152 -0.10 1.00 28.33
C MET A 152 0.16 -0.50 28.40
N ARG A 153 1.34 -0.93 27.95
CA ARG A 153 1.79 -2.32 28.11
C ARG A 153 1.85 -2.72 29.59
N ALA A 154 2.43 -1.88 30.45
CA ALA A 154 2.52 -2.15 31.88
C ALA A 154 1.13 -2.34 32.51
N ARG A 155 0.15 -1.50 32.15
CA ARG A 155 -1.24 -1.64 32.63
C ARG A 155 -1.91 -2.91 32.13
N TYR A 156 -1.67 -3.32 30.88
CA TYR A 156 -2.19 -4.60 30.39
C TYR A 156 -1.54 -5.79 31.10
N GLU A 157 -0.23 -5.74 31.35
CA GLU A 157 0.49 -6.77 32.10
C GLU A 157 -0.04 -6.88 33.54
N GLU A 158 -0.31 -5.76 34.22
CA GLU A 158 -0.92 -5.73 35.55
C GLU A 158 -2.32 -6.36 35.55
N GLY A 159 -3.22 -5.92 34.65
CA GLY A 159 -4.56 -6.48 34.55
C GLY A 159 -4.58 -7.96 34.18
N MET A 160 -3.63 -8.40 33.32
CA MET A 160 -3.48 -9.81 32.95
C MET A 160 -2.94 -10.63 34.12
N ASN A 161 -2.02 -10.10 34.93
CA ASN A 161 -1.56 -10.77 36.14
C ASN A 161 -2.70 -10.95 37.15
N GLU A 162 -3.50 -9.91 37.40
CA GLU A 162 -4.69 -10.00 38.27
C GLU A 162 -5.70 -11.04 37.74
N PHE A 163 -5.92 -11.08 36.42
CA PHE A 163 -6.75 -12.11 35.80
C PHE A 163 -6.18 -13.52 36.04
N MET A 164 -4.88 -13.73 35.85
CA MET A 164 -4.26 -15.03 36.04
C MET A 164 -4.27 -15.47 37.50
N GLU A 165 -4.13 -14.55 38.45
CA GLU A 165 -4.27 -14.87 39.88
C GLU A 165 -5.66 -15.43 40.22
N ARG A 166 -6.71 -14.92 39.57
CA ARG A 166 -8.10 -15.30 39.83
C ARG A 166 -8.60 -16.48 39.00
N PHE A 167 -8.18 -16.57 37.74
CA PHE A 167 -8.80 -17.42 36.73
C PHE A 167 -7.81 -18.32 35.98
N ALA A 168 -6.55 -18.39 36.42
CA ALA A 168 -5.59 -19.28 35.75
C ALA A 168 -6.05 -20.74 35.82
N VAL A 169 -5.86 -21.45 34.70
CA VAL A 169 -6.01 -22.91 34.67
C VAL A 169 -5.13 -23.52 35.77
N PRO A 170 -5.64 -24.50 36.56
CA PRO A 170 -4.87 -25.13 37.62
C PRO A 170 -3.54 -25.69 37.11
N VAL A 171 -2.48 -25.49 37.87
CA VAL A 171 -1.20 -26.16 37.61
C VAL A 171 -1.38 -27.61 38.02
N VAL A 172 -1.44 -28.50 37.02
CA VAL A 172 -1.03 -29.89 37.25
C VAL A 172 0.50 -29.86 37.17
N ASP A 173 1.22 -30.48 38.11
CA ASP A 173 2.69 -30.58 38.11
C ASP A 173 3.18 -31.37 36.88
N SER A 174 3.05 -30.76 35.72
CA SER A 174 3.33 -31.30 34.40
C SER A 174 3.71 -30.14 33.47
N VAL A 175 4.60 -30.44 32.52
CA VAL A 175 5.00 -29.48 31.47
C VAL A 175 3.78 -28.96 30.70
N GLU A 176 2.72 -29.76 30.61
CA GLU A 176 1.48 -29.39 29.95
C GLU A 176 0.69 -28.33 30.72
N GLY A 177 0.64 -28.38 32.05
CA GLY A 177 0.01 -27.36 32.89
C GLY A 177 0.64 -25.98 32.71
N ASP A 178 1.98 -25.92 32.70
CA ASP A 178 2.73 -24.68 32.47
C ASP A 178 2.49 -24.11 31.06
N LEU A 179 2.44 -24.97 30.05
CA LEU A 179 2.14 -24.58 28.68
C LEU A 179 0.71 -24.03 28.54
N LEU A 180 -0.27 -24.62 29.21
CA LEU A 180 -1.65 -24.15 29.19
C LEU A 180 -1.78 -22.76 29.83
N ARG A 181 -1.11 -22.52 30.97
CA ARG A 181 -1.08 -21.19 31.59
C ARG A 181 -0.45 -20.13 30.70
N LYS A 182 0.69 -20.45 30.07
CA LYS A 182 1.33 -19.52 29.11
C LYS A 182 0.39 -19.21 27.94
N LYS A 183 -0.27 -20.23 27.38
CA LYS A 183 -1.25 -20.03 26.28
C LYS A 183 -2.42 -19.16 26.72
N GLN A 184 -2.95 -19.37 27.93
CA GLN A 184 -4.03 -18.54 28.49
C GLN A 184 -3.57 -17.09 28.64
N TYR A 185 -2.38 -16.86 29.21
CA TYR A 185 -1.80 -15.52 29.37
C TYR A 185 -1.67 -14.79 28.02
N TYR A 186 -1.02 -15.41 27.03
CA TYR A 186 -0.83 -14.78 25.71
C TYR A 186 -2.15 -14.53 24.99
N SER A 187 -3.10 -15.46 25.08
CA SER A 187 -4.40 -15.32 24.44
C SER A 187 -5.25 -14.24 25.11
N GLY A 188 -5.23 -14.16 26.44
CA GLY A 188 -5.88 -13.11 27.23
C GLY A 188 -5.29 -11.73 26.93
N MET A 189 -3.97 -11.61 26.91
CA MET A 189 -3.27 -10.37 26.57
C MET A 189 -3.65 -9.87 25.17
N ARG A 190 -3.67 -10.77 24.19
CA ARG A 190 -4.10 -10.43 22.83
C ARG A 190 -5.57 -10.02 22.79
N HIS A 191 -6.42 -10.67 23.57
CA HIS A 191 -7.85 -10.32 23.64
C HIS A 191 -8.06 -8.93 24.25
N ILE A 192 -7.39 -8.59 25.35
CA ILE A 192 -7.45 -7.26 25.97
C ILE A 192 -6.94 -6.19 25.00
N ALA A 193 -5.77 -6.40 24.39
CA ALA A 193 -5.19 -5.48 23.42
C ALA A 193 -6.11 -5.25 22.20
N TYR A 194 -6.82 -6.30 21.77
CA TYR A 194 -7.81 -6.18 20.72
C TYR A 194 -8.97 -5.28 21.13
N LEU A 195 -9.57 -5.55 22.29
CA LEU A 195 -10.73 -4.81 22.78
C LEU A 195 -10.42 -3.33 23.02
N SER A 196 -9.20 -3.01 23.46
CA SER A 196 -8.81 -1.64 23.75
C SER A 196 -8.41 -0.82 22.53
N THR A 197 -7.95 -1.46 21.46
CA THR A 197 -7.47 -0.76 20.25
C THR A 197 -8.45 -0.82 19.09
N GLY A 198 -9.29 -1.86 19.01
CA GLY A 198 -10.15 -2.12 17.87
C GLY A 198 -9.41 -2.47 16.58
N LEU A 199 -8.09 -2.63 16.60
CA LEU A 199 -7.22 -2.80 15.42
C LEU A 199 -7.21 -4.24 14.87
N GLY A 200 -8.36 -4.89 14.80
CA GLY A 200 -8.44 -6.21 14.20
C GLY A 200 -9.59 -6.37 13.21
N SER A 201 -9.54 -7.48 12.48
CA SER A 201 -10.41 -7.72 11.32
C SER A 201 -11.90 -7.90 11.64
N GLU A 202 -12.24 -8.14 12.91
CA GLU A 202 -13.61 -8.32 13.39
C GLU A 202 -14.06 -7.12 14.25
N PRO A 203 -15.26 -6.56 14.06
CA PRO A 203 -15.75 -5.48 14.92
C PRO A 203 -15.80 -5.88 16.40
N VAL A 204 -15.44 -4.96 17.29
CA VAL A 204 -15.35 -5.22 18.74
C VAL A 204 -16.68 -5.72 19.30
N GLU A 205 -17.81 -5.19 18.84
CA GLU A 205 -19.15 -5.60 19.26
C GLU A 205 -19.45 -7.06 18.88
N THR A 206 -18.97 -7.48 17.71
CA THR A 206 -19.13 -8.86 17.22
C THR A 206 -18.27 -9.81 18.06
N LEU A 207 -17.02 -9.43 18.33
CA LEU A 207 -16.13 -10.18 19.20
C LEU A 207 -16.71 -10.32 20.62
N LEU A 208 -17.19 -9.23 21.22
CA LEU A 208 -17.79 -9.25 22.56
C LEU A 208 -19.03 -10.15 22.61
N SER A 209 -19.92 -10.04 21.62
CA SER A 209 -21.11 -10.88 21.53
C SER A 209 -20.76 -12.36 21.41
N ARG A 210 -19.75 -12.70 20.58
CA ARG A 210 -19.27 -14.07 20.42
C ARG A 210 -18.64 -14.61 21.68
N THR A 211 -17.74 -13.85 22.32
CA THR A 211 -17.06 -14.28 23.55
C THR A 211 -18.07 -14.47 24.69
N LYS A 212 -19.02 -13.55 24.84
CA LYS A 212 -20.13 -13.69 25.80
C LYS A 212 -20.92 -14.96 25.54
N GLY A 213 -21.36 -15.21 24.30
CA GLY A 213 -22.09 -16.44 23.97
C GLY A 213 -21.29 -17.74 24.16
N ILE A 214 -19.96 -17.70 24.15
CA ILE A 214 -19.12 -18.85 24.54
C ILE A 214 -19.14 -19.02 26.05
N ALA A 215 -18.97 -17.94 26.82
CA ALA A 215 -19.05 -17.96 28.28
C ALA A 215 -20.42 -18.45 28.75
N ASP A 216 -21.52 -17.89 28.20
CA ASP A 216 -22.88 -18.29 28.53
C ASP A 216 -23.13 -19.78 28.24
N ARG A 217 -22.54 -20.34 27.17
CA ARG A 217 -22.62 -21.79 26.89
C ARG A 217 -21.88 -22.64 27.90
N ILE A 218 -20.71 -22.17 28.34
CA ILE A 218 -19.91 -22.88 29.35
C ILE A 218 -20.63 -22.85 30.70
N ASP A 219 -21.26 -21.71 31.03
CA ASP A 219 -21.97 -21.48 32.29
C ASP A 219 -23.43 -22.00 32.26
N GLY A 220 -23.94 -22.38 31.09
CA GLY A 220 -25.30 -22.89 30.90
C GLY A 220 -26.39 -21.80 30.95
N THR A 221 -26.05 -20.56 30.62
CA THR A 221 -26.92 -19.36 30.71
C THR A 221 -27.35 -18.81 29.34
N GLU A 222 -27.36 -19.61 28.28
CA GLU A 222 -27.75 -19.16 26.94
C GLU A 222 -29.23 -18.71 26.87
N ASP A 223 -29.45 -17.48 26.39
CA ASP A 223 -30.76 -17.01 25.92
C ASP A 223 -31.13 -17.64 24.56
N LEU A 224 -32.43 -17.78 24.29
CA LEU A 224 -32.93 -18.36 23.03
C LEU A 224 -32.52 -17.50 21.81
N PRO A 225 -32.02 -18.11 20.72
CA PRO A 225 -31.54 -17.37 19.56
C PRO A 225 -32.67 -16.70 18.78
N ALA A 226 -32.46 -15.45 18.36
CA ALA A 226 -33.35 -14.76 17.42
C ALA A 226 -33.25 -15.38 16.01
N PRO A 227 -34.36 -15.48 15.25
CA PRO A 227 -34.35 -16.11 13.93
C PRO A 227 -33.51 -15.31 12.93
N ALA A 228 -32.64 -16.02 12.20
CA ALA A 228 -31.77 -15.42 11.20
C ALA A 228 -32.58 -14.88 10.00
N ARG A 229 -32.32 -13.62 9.62
CA ARG A 229 -32.81 -13.06 8.35
C ARG A 229 -31.96 -13.57 7.18
N PRO A 230 -32.55 -14.05 6.09
CA PRO A 230 -31.80 -14.42 4.90
C PRO A 230 -31.23 -13.16 4.24
N GLN A 231 -29.90 -13.06 4.14
CA GLN A 231 -29.25 -12.06 3.30
C GLN A 231 -29.26 -12.53 1.85
N GLY A 232 -30.04 -11.85 1.01
CA GLY A 232 -30.06 -12.09 -0.43
C GLY A 232 -28.74 -11.68 -1.08
N LYS A 233 -28.15 -12.56 -1.90
CA LYS A 233 -27.00 -12.22 -2.75
C LYS A 233 -27.50 -11.47 -3.99
N LEU A 234 -27.23 -10.16 -4.05
CA LEU A 234 -27.30 -9.42 -5.31
C LEU A 234 -25.96 -9.57 -6.03
N ARG A 235 -25.90 -10.41 -7.07
CA ARG A 235 -24.84 -10.38 -8.09
C ARG A 235 -25.40 -9.70 -9.33
N GLN A 236 -25.32 -8.37 -9.35
CA GLN A 236 -25.38 -7.59 -10.58
C GLN A 236 -24.07 -6.80 -10.68
N LEU A 237 -23.46 -6.76 -11.87
CA LEU A 237 -22.25 -5.97 -12.11
C LEU A 237 -22.56 -4.49 -11.81
N ILE A 238 -21.75 -3.87 -10.95
CA ILE A 238 -21.98 -2.50 -10.51
C ILE A 238 -21.34 -1.55 -11.54
N PRO A 239 -22.12 -0.67 -12.20
CA PRO A 239 -21.59 0.28 -13.17
C PRO A 239 -20.77 1.38 -12.49
N GLU A 240 -19.75 1.90 -13.19
CA GLU A 240 -18.89 2.98 -12.68
C GLU A 240 -19.73 4.26 -12.43
N PRO A 241 -19.66 4.85 -11.23
CA PRO A 241 -20.33 6.12 -10.94
C PRO A 241 -19.71 7.28 -11.73
N LYS A 242 -20.52 8.29 -12.07
CA LYS A 242 -20.04 9.49 -12.79
C LYS A 242 -19.02 10.24 -11.91
N ARG A 243 -17.84 10.52 -12.47
CA ARG A 243 -16.57 10.95 -11.83
C ARG A 243 -16.56 12.29 -11.05
N GLU A 244 -17.68 12.75 -10.51
CA GLU A 244 -17.74 14.10 -9.91
C GLU A 244 -17.26 14.17 -8.45
N CYS A 245 -16.86 13.07 -7.79
CA CYS A 245 -16.45 13.14 -6.38
C CYS A 245 -15.49 12.02 -5.91
N TYR A 246 -14.49 11.62 -6.72
CA TYR A 246 -13.53 10.59 -6.31
C TYR A 246 -12.33 11.20 -5.55
N ASP A 247 -12.26 10.93 -4.25
CA ASP A 247 -11.05 11.10 -3.45
C ASP A 247 -10.52 9.70 -3.02
N PRO A 248 -9.42 9.20 -3.62
CA PRO A 248 -8.86 7.89 -3.33
C PRO A 248 -8.39 7.71 -1.88
N PHE A 249 -8.20 8.81 -1.12
CA PHE A 249 -7.71 8.77 0.25
C PHE A 249 -8.72 8.16 1.23
N PHE A 250 -10.01 8.45 1.07
CA PHE A 250 -11.04 8.07 2.05
C PHE A 250 -11.49 6.60 1.94
N GLU A 251 -11.36 5.95 0.79
CA GLU A 251 -11.73 4.53 0.65
C GLU A 251 -10.70 3.54 1.23
N GLU A 252 -9.44 3.96 1.42
CA GLU A 252 -8.39 3.08 1.96
C GLU A 252 -8.35 3.11 3.49
N ILE A 253 -8.77 4.22 4.11
CA ILE A 253 -8.95 4.34 5.57
C ILE A 253 -10.04 3.38 6.07
N ASP A 254 -11.11 3.16 5.30
CA ASP A 254 -12.17 2.20 5.62
C ASP A 254 -11.74 0.72 5.45
N ARG A 255 -10.49 0.44 5.05
CA ARG A 255 -9.96 -0.92 4.84
C ARG A 255 -8.83 -1.31 5.81
N MET A 256 -8.44 -0.44 6.74
CA MET A 256 -7.53 -0.77 7.86
C MET A 256 -8.32 -1.00 9.14
#